data_AF-A0A7W0WPU4-F1
#
_entry.id   AF-A0A7W0WPU4-F1
#
_cell.length_a   1.000
_cell.length_b   1.000
_cell.length_c   1.000
_cell.angle_alpha   90.00
_cell.angle_beta   90.00
_cell.angle_gamma   90.00
#
_symmetry.space_group_name_H-M   'P 1'
#
loop_
_entity.id
_entity.type
_entity.pdbx_description
1 polymer ?
#
loop_
_entity_poly.entity_id
_entity_poly.type
_entity_poly.pdbx_seq_one_letter_code
_entity_poly.pdbx_strand_id
1 'polypeptide(L)' 'MSTLGRLEFQRTDKYVVHDAIAAGGMASVHIGVLYGALGFSRIVAIKRLHAQFTANERFVSMLVDEARLSSRISHVNV' A
#
# COMPACT_ATOMS: atom_id res chain seq x y z
N MET A 1 -11.71 29.08 13.18
CA MET A 1 -11.18 27.94 13.97
C MET A 1 -11.21 26.73 13.07
N SER A 2 -10.02 26.21 12.77
CA SER A 2 -9.67 25.38 11.62
C SER A 2 -10.40 24.04 11.55
N THR A 3 -11.00 23.76 10.39
CA THR A 3 -11.36 22.42 9.93
C THR A 3 -10.07 21.64 9.67
N LEU A 4 -9.49 21.02 10.69
CA LEU A 4 -8.51 19.96 10.48
C LEU A 4 -9.25 18.81 9.82
N GLY A 5 -9.12 18.72 8.50
CA GLY A 5 -9.63 17.61 7.70
C GLY A 5 -9.18 16.31 8.35
N ARG A 6 -10.16 15.52 8.80
CA ARG A 6 -9.93 14.20 9.35
C ARG A 6 -9.25 13.37 8.28
N LEU A 7 -7.94 13.18 8.39
CA LEU A 7 -7.18 12.24 7.58
C LEU A 7 -7.74 10.85 7.92
N GLU A 8 -8.62 10.32 7.09
CA GLU A 8 -9.20 8.99 7.29
C GLU A 8 -8.17 7.95 6.86
N PHE A 9 -7.35 7.50 7.81
CA PHE A 9 -6.45 6.38 7.59
C PHE A 9 -7.17 5.04 7.81
N GLN A 10 -7.07 4.14 6.84
CA GLN A 10 -7.62 2.80 6.95
C GLN A 10 -6.66 1.93 7.75
N ARG A 11 -7.10 1.43 8.91
CA ARG A 11 -6.30 0.52 9.74
C ARG A 11 -6.71 -0.93 9.52
N THR A 12 -5.73 -1.77 9.21
CA THR A 12 -5.82 -3.23 9.29
C THR A 12 -5.09 -3.72 10.54
N ASP A 13 -5.10 -5.02 10.82
CA ASP A 13 -4.44 -5.62 11.99
C ASP A 13 -2.97 -5.20 12.14
N LYS A 14 -2.24 -5.05 11.02
CA LYS A 14 -0.79 -4.76 11.03
C LYS A 14 -0.41 -3.46 10.32
N TYR A 15 -1.29 -2.88 9.53
CA TYR A 15 -0.98 -1.70 8.72
C TYR A 15 -1.93 -0.54 9.01
N VAL A 16 -1.37 0.66 9.09
CA VAL A 16 -2.13 1.90 8.93
C VAL A 16 -1.86 2.41 7.52
N VAL A 17 -2.92 2.61 6.74
CA VAL A 17 -2.86 3.12 5.36
C VAL A 17 -3.27 4.58 5.37
N HIS A 18 -2.40 5.46 4.88
CA HIS A 18 -2.65 6.88 4.70
C HIS A 18 -3.12 7.19 3.28
N ASP A 19 -3.21 8.48 2.96
CA ASP A 19 -3.61 8.95 1.64
C ASP A 19 -2.70 8.43 0.51
N ALA A 20 -3.26 8.41 -0.69
CA ALA A 20 -2.51 8.09 -1.89
C ALA A 20 -1.47 9.19 -2.15
N ILE A 21 -0.25 8.78 -2.46
CA ILE A 21 0.83 9.68 -2.89
C ILE A 21 1.04 9.66 -4.40
N ALA A 22 0.52 8.63 -5.07
CA ALA A 22 0.55 8.51 -6.52
C ALA A 22 -0.61 7.63 -7.00
N ALA A 23 -1.00 7.84 -8.25
CA ALA A 23 -1.95 6.98 -8.97
C ALA A 23 -1.37 6.62 -10.34
N GLY A 24 -1.51 5.35 -10.72
CA GLY A 24 -1.22 4.86 -12.06
C GLY A 24 -2.50 4.37 -12.74
N GLY A 25 -2.35 3.71 -13.88
CA GLY A 25 -3.52 3.21 -14.63
C GLY A 25 -4.35 2.19 -13.85
N MET A 26 -3.70 1.24 -13.16
CA MET A 26 -4.36 0.10 -12.50
C MET A 26 -4.53 0.27 -10.98
N ALA A 27 -3.64 1.02 -10.35
CA ALA A 27 -3.49 1.04 -8.90
C ALA A 27 -2.96 2.39 -8.41
N SER A 28 -3.28 2.70 -7.15
CA SER A 28 -2.69 3.79 -6.39
C SER A 28 -1.58 3.29 -5.47
N VAL A 29 -0.64 4.18 -5.14
CA VAL A 29 0.38 3.96 -4.11
C VAL A 29 0.07 4.86 -2.93
N HIS A 30 0.03 4.28 -1.75
CA HIS A 30 -0.24 4.94 -0.47
C HIS A 30 0.99 4.86 0.43
N ILE A 31 1.16 5.87 1.28
CA ILE A 31 2.05 5.72 2.44
C ILE A 31 1.34 4.83 3.46
N GLY A 32 2.08 3.90 4.05
CA GLY A 32 1.60 3.11 5.17
C GLY A 32 2.64 2.96 6.28
N VAL A 33 2.16 2.55 7.44
CA VAL A 33 2.99 2.15 8.58
C VAL A 33 2.68 0.71 8.91
N LEU A 34 3.67 -0.16 8.80
CA LEU A 34 3.63 -1.53 9.31
C LEU A 34 4.02 -1.51 10.78
N TYR A 35 3.16 -2.04 11.65
CA TYR A 35 3.46 -2.28 13.06
C TYR A 35 3.84 -3.75 13.27
N GLY A 36 5.02 -3.97 13.85
CA GLY A 36 5.55 -5.27 14.23
C GLY A 36 5.53 -5.50 15.74
N ALA A 37 6.08 -6.64 16.16
CA ALA A 37 6.25 -6.95 17.57
C ALA A 37 7.20 -5.95 18.27
N LEU A 38 7.11 -5.88 19.60
CA LEU A 38 8.02 -5.11 20.45
C LEU A 38 8.11 -3.61 20.10
N GLY A 39 7.04 -3.03 19.55
CA GLY A 39 6.98 -1.60 19.20
C GLY A 39 7.72 -1.23 17.92
N PHE A 40 8.24 -2.19 17.16
CA PHE A 40 8.85 -1.91 15.87
C PHE A 40 7.81 -1.36 14.89
N SER A 41 8.16 -0.30 14.16
CA SER A 41 7.35 0.19 13.04
C SER A 41 8.22 0.51 11.83
N ARG A 42 7.65 0.35 10.64
CA ARG A 42 8.32 0.63 9.37
C ARG A 42 7.37 1.39 8.45
N ILE A 43 7.86 2.48 7.87
CA ILE A 43 7.17 3.17 6.77
C ILE A 43 7.26 2.28 5.53
N VAL A 44 6.13 2.05 4.88
CA VAL A 44 6.00 1.17 3.73
C VAL A 44 5.20 1.86 2.62
N ALA A 45 5.46 1.48 1.37
CA ALA A 45 4.56 1.79 0.27
C ALA A 45 3.50 0.68 0.16
N ILE A 46 2.24 1.06 0.02
CA ILE A 46 1.11 0.14 -0.13
C ILE A 46 0.48 0.37 -1.50
N LYS A 47 0.58 -0.64 -2.39
CA LYS A 47 -0.04 -0.60 -3.72
C LYS A 47 -1.44 -1.19 -3.65
N ARG A 48 -2.45 -0.43 -4.09
CA ARG A 48 -3.86 -0.80 -4.02
C ARG A 48 -4.52 -0.76 -5.40
N LEU A 49 -5.11 -1.87 -5.83
CA LEU A 49 -5.91 -1.91 -7.07
C LEU A 49 -7.10 -0.97 -6.99
N HIS A 50 -7.40 -0.26 -8.07
CA HIS A 50 -8.66 0.46 -8.20
C HIS A 50 -9.83 -0.52 -8.19
N ALA A 51 -10.93 -0.15 -7.55
CA ALA A 51 -12.10 -1.03 -7.36
C ALA A 51 -12.63 -1.62 -8.69
N GLN A 52 -12.57 -0.87 -9.78
CA GLN A 52 -12.99 -1.35 -11.11
C GLN A 52 -12.16 -2.54 -11.65
N PHE A 53 -10.95 -2.77 -11.13
CA PHE A 53 -10.07 -3.87 -11.56
C PHE A 53 -10.11 -5.07 -10.62
N THR A 54 -10.74 -4.98 -9.45
CA THR A 54 -10.70 -6.06 -8.44
C THR A 54 -11.52 -7.28 -8.84
N ALA A 55 -12.51 -7.13 -9.72
CA ALA A 55 -13.35 -8.24 -10.19
C ALA A 55 -12.69 -9.09 -11.29
N ASN A 56 -11.60 -8.61 -11.89
CA ASN A 56 -10.91 -9.31 -12.96
C ASN A 56 -9.63 -9.96 -12.41
N GLU A 57 -9.64 -11.30 -12.34
CA GLU A 57 -8.56 -12.10 -11.78
C GLU A 57 -7.20 -11.83 -12.43
N ARG A 58 -7.17 -11.42 -13.70
CA ARG A 58 -5.92 -11.08 -14.38
C ARG A 58 -5.18 -9.93 -13.70
N PHE A 59 -5.89 -8.89 -13.27
CA PHE A 59 -5.28 -7.74 -12.60
C PHE A 59 -4.87 -8.06 -11.17
N VAL A 60 -5.66 -8.90 -10.49
CA VAL A 60 -5.30 -9.42 -9.17
C VAL A 60 -4.02 -10.25 -9.25
N SER A 61 -3.94 -11.19 -10.20
CA SER A 61 -2.74 -12.01 -10.41
C SER A 61 -1.52 -11.13 -10.71
N MET A 62 -1.66 -10.15 -11.61
CA MET A 62 -0.57 -9.25 -11.97
C MET A 62 -0.02 -8.48 -10.76
N LEU A 63 -0.89 -7.97 -9.87
CA LEU A 63 -0.45 -7.30 -8.65
C LEU A 63 0.29 -8.26 -7.70
N VAL A 64 -0.20 -9.50 -7.56
CA VAL A 64 0.46 -10.53 -6.73
C VAL A 64 1.82 -10.93 -7.32
N ASP A 65 1.91 -11.07 -8.64
CA ASP A 65 3.15 -11.42 -9.32
C ASP A 65 4.20 -10.31 -9.18
N GLU A 66 3.80 -9.04 -9.25
CA GLU A 66 4.69 -7.91 -8.93
C GLU A 66 5.22 -8.00 -7.51
N ALA A 67 4.36 -8.25 -6.51
CA ALA A 67 4.79 -8.38 -5.12
C ALA A 67 5.80 -9.52 -4.94
N ARG A 68 5.59 -10.67 -5.60
CA ARG A 68 6.50 -11.82 -5.59
C ARG A 68 7.84 -11.52 -6.25
N LEU A 69 7.84 -10.75 -7.34
CA LEU A 69 9.06 -10.36 -8.02
C LEU A 69 9.86 -9.38 -7.15
N SER A 70 9.22 -8.33 -6.65
CA SER A 70 9.85 -7.33 -5.79
C SER A 70 10.41 -7.93 -4.50
N SER A 71 9.74 -8.92 -3.89
CA SER A 71 10.22 -9.54 -2.65
C SER A 71 11.52 -10.32 -2.81
N ARG A 72 11.93 -10.65 -4.05
CA ARG A 72 13.18 -11.35 -4.35
C ARG A 72 14.36 -10.40 -4.57
N ILE A 73 14.09 -9.10 -4.70
CA ILE A 73 15.12 -8.10 -4.91
C ILE A 73 15.60 -7.63 -3.54
N SER A 74 16.89 -7.78 -3.29
CA SER A 74 17.55 -7.31 -2.06
C SER A 74 18.89 -6.70 -2.44
N HIS A 75 18.85 -5.47 -2.94
CA HIS A 75 20.05 -4.74 -3.33
C HIS A 75 19.91 -3.27 -2.96
N VAL A 76 20.97 -2.61 -2.51
CA VAL A 76 20.87 -1.24 -1.94
C VAL A 76 20.30 -0.20 -2.90
N ASN A 77 20.42 -0.44 -4.21
CA ASN A 77 19.96 0.46 -5.26
C ASN A 77 18.60 0.07 -5.88
N VAL A 78 17.91 -0.96 -5.35
CA VAL A 78 16.59 -1.39 -5.84
C VAL A 78 15.75 -2.07 -4.77
#